data_AF-A0A1Q7BX68-F1
#
_entry.id   AF-A0A1Q7BX68-F1
#
_cell.length_a   1.000
_cell.length_b   1.000
_cell.length_c   1.000
_cell.angle_alpha   90.00
_cell.angle_beta   90.00
_cell.angle_gamma   90.00
#
_symmetry.space_group_name_H-M   'P 1'
#
loop_
_entity.id
_entity.type
_entity.pdbx_description
1 polymer ?
#
loop_
_entity_poly.entity_id
_entity_poly.type
_entity_poly.pdbx_seq_one_letter_code
_entity_poly.pdbx_strand_id
1 'polypeptide(L)'
;KPVIRIEPRSARSVTWAEFVEAGLLREYRREHRVPMPELRAFIDLLRRDFGVPYPLADRRPYVVGRQLVLDAQSAAGLDPEFWLVAAVSGQLLLTPPSAAFVERVTWEGDVAAGWRPDPNPESPVRILPGVRFGRPSIRGISTEAIWEQVDVGEDVAEVADLYGLEVGDVRWALAYENSQRGVSRVKPAEVRYYVDADMVGLGHVLARLRPDVTYPGDVGGVVHKRERPSCPVGSVQTADDVWIPEVARRGWLIITRDRHIREHRREMAAVREHGARIYAATRTRLAAIPLA
;
A
#
# COMPACT_ATOMS: atom_id res chain seq x y z
N LYS A 1 0.04 -7.74 -33.05
CA LYS A 1 1.36 -8.19 -32.53
C LYS A 1 1.61 -7.57 -31.15
N PRO A 2 2.11 -8.34 -30.17
CA PRO A 2 2.57 -7.79 -28.89
C PRO A 2 3.69 -6.75 -29.10
N VAL A 3 3.84 -5.81 -28.15
CA VAL A 3 4.88 -4.76 -28.23
C VAL A 3 6.22 -5.32 -27.76
N ILE A 4 6.24 -5.77 -26.51
CA ILE A 4 7.43 -6.27 -25.84
C ILE A 4 7.76 -7.72 -26.25
N ARG A 5 6.75 -8.55 -26.48
CA ARG A 5 6.97 -9.96 -26.86
C ARG A 5 7.18 -10.10 -28.36
N ILE A 6 8.01 -11.06 -28.74
CA ILE A 6 8.14 -11.51 -30.14
C ILE A 6 6.84 -12.24 -30.54
N GLU A 7 6.40 -13.18 -29.70
CA GLU A 7 5.20 -13.98 -29.89
C GLU A 7 4.23 -13.86 -28.68
N PRO A 8 2.92 -13.95 -28.91
CA PRO A 8 1.95 -14.08 -27.82
C PRO A 8 2.22 -15.35 -27.01
N ARG A 9 2.13 -15.28 -25.67
CA ARG A 9 2.09 -16.48 -24.82
C ARG A 9 0.84 -16.46 -23.96
N SER A 10 0.25 -17.63 -23.73
CA SER A 10 -0.93 -17.82 -22.87
C SER A 10 -0.63 -17.71 -21.37
N ALA A 11 0.65 -17.81 -20.98
CA ALA A 11 1.07 -17.69 -19.60
C ALA A 11 1.13 -16.22 -19.13
N ARG A 12 0.66 -15.98 -17.89
CA ARG A 12 0.75 -14.69 -17.20
C ARG A 12 2.17 -14.35 -16.70
N SER A 13 3.15 -15.23 -16.91
CA SER A 13 4.55 -14.96 -16.59
C SER A 13 5.21 -14.08 -17.65
N VAL A 14 6.17 -13.26 -17.23
CA VAL A 14 7.03 -12.44 -18.08
C VAL A 14 8.47 -12.91 -17.89
N THR A 15 9.30 -12.82 -18.93
CA THR A 15 10.75 -12.98 -18.75
C THR A 15 11.33 -11.73 -18.09
N TRP A 16 12.54 -11.84 -17.56
CA TRP A 16 13.23 -10.70 -16.96
C TRP A 16 13.41 -9.55 -17.95
N ALA A 17 13.82 -9.83 -19.18
CA ALA A 17 13.95 -8.81 -20.22
C ALA A 17 12.60 -8.14 -20.53
N GLU A 18 11.51 -8.91 -20.63
CA GLU A 18 10.16 -8.35 -20.83
C GLU A 18 9.73 -7.44 -19.66
N PHE A 19 10.10 -7.80 -18.44
CA PHE A 19 9.85 -6.99 -17.25
C PHE A 19 10.63 -5.67 -17.29
N VAL A 20 11.90 -5.69 -17.68
CA VAL A 20 12.74 -4.49 -17.83
C VAL A 20 12.22 -3.57 -18.93
N GLU A 21 11.88 -4.10 -20.12
CA GLU A 21 11.30 -3.29 -21.20
C GLU A 21 9.95 -2.68 -20.79
N ALA A 22 9.12 -3.43 -20.07
CA ALA A 22 7.86 -2.91 -19.52
C ALA A 22 8.09 -1.77 -18.53
N GLY A 23 9.17 -1.83 -17.74
CA GLY A 23 9.59 -0.79 -16.82
C GLY A 23 9.87 0.54 -17.52
N LEU A 24 10.60 0.51 -18.63
CA LEU A 24 10.85 1.70 -19.47
C LEU A 24 9.54 2.26 -20.03
N LEU A 25 8.73 1.41 -20.68
CA LEU A 25 7.47 1.85 -21.30
C LEU A 25 6.47 2.41 -20.29
N ARG A 26 6.54 1.98 -19.03
CA ARG A 26 5.72 2.52 -17.95
C ARG A 26 6.07 3.97 -17.63
N GLU A 27 7.32 4.40 -17.76
CA GLU A 27 7.72 5.81 -17.54
C GLU A 27 6.99 6.74 -18.50
N TYR A 28 6.91 6.34 -19.77
CA TYR A 28 6.21 7.11 -20.80
C TYR A 28 4.67 7.00 -20.73
N ARG A 29 4.14 5.92 -20.17
CA ARG A 29 2.69 5.71 -20.02
C ARG A 29 2.04 6.44 -18.86
N ARG A 30 2.81 6.86 -17.86
CA ARG A 30 2.27 7.47 -16.64
C ARG A 30 1.52 8.76 -16.92
N GLU A 31 1.98 9.52 -17.91
CA GLU A 31 1.43 10.84 -18.24
C GLU A 31 0.72 10.87 -19.61
N HIS A 32 1.06 9.95 -20.53
CA HIS A 32 0.61 10.00 -21.93
C HIS A 32 0.09 8.67 -22.49
N ARG A 33 -0.78 8.75 -23.52
CA ARG A 33 -1.21 7.58 -24.31
C ARG A 33 -0.18 7.27 -25.39
N VAL A 34 0.69 6.31 -25.13
CA VAL A 34 1.76 5.91 -26.05
C VAL A 34 1.20 5.37 -27.39
N PRO A 35 1.69 5.86 -28.55
CA PRO A 35 1.27 5.42 -29.87
C PRO A 35 1.76 4.00 -30.16
N MET A 36 0.87 3.03 -29.96
CA MET A 36 1.20 1.61 -29.99
C MET A 36 1.70 1.10 -31.36
N PRO A 37 1.21 1.56 -32.52
CA PRO A 37 1.76 1.16 -33.82
C PRO A 37 3.22 1.58 -34.02
N GLU A 38 3.52 2.85 -33.81
CA GLU A 38 4.83 3.50 -33.98
C GLU A 38 5.83 2.89 -33.01
N LEU A 39 5.43 2.70 -31.75
CA LEU A 39 6.27 2.03 -30.75
C LEU A 39 6.64 0.60 -31.17
N ARG A 40 5.71 -0.17 -31.77
CA ARG A 40 6.03 -1.52 -32.28
C ARG A 40 7.03 -1.46 -33.43
N ALA A 41 6.84 -0.52 -34.37
CA ALA A 41 7.75 -0.34 -35.49
C ALA A 41 9.16 0.03 -35.02
N PHE A 42 9.25 0.93 -34.04
CA PHE A 42 10.51 1.32 -33.40
C PHE A 42 11.22 0.13 -32.75
N ILE A 43 10.53 -0.66 -31.91
CA ILE A 43 11.13 -1.82 -31.25
C ILE A 43 11.56 -2.88 -32.28
N ASP A 44 10.77 -3.08 -33.34
CA ASP A 44 11.13 -4.03 -34.40
C ASP A 44 12.35 -3.58 -35.21
N LEU A 45 12.56 -2.26 -35.39
CA LEU A 45 13.81 -1.71 -35.95
C LEU A 45 14.99 -2.00 -35.02
N LEU A 46 14.88 -1.67 -33.73
CA LEU A 46 15.94 -1.95 -32.76
C LEU A 46 16.30 -3.43 -32.69
N ARG A 47 15.32 -4.35 -32.74
CA ARG A 47 15.58 -5.79 -32.76
C ARG A 47 16.44 -6.20 -33.95
N ARG A 48 16.16 -5.64 -35.13
CA ARG A 48 16.95 -5.90 -36.35
C ARG A 48 18.35 -5.34 -36.22
N ASP A 49 18.47 -4.09 -35.79
CA ASP A 49 19.74 -3.36 -35.79
C ASP A 49 20.72 -3.87 -34.72
N PHE A 50 20.22 -4.22 -33.54
CA PHE A 50 21.05 -4.71 -32.43
C PHE A 50 21.18 -6.24 -32.36
N GLY A 51 20.39 -6.96 -33.16
CA GLY A 51 20.41 -8.43 -33.24
C GLY A 51 20.00 -9.13 -31.94
N VAL A 52 19.18 -8.48 -31.10
CA VAL A 52 18.73 -9.03 -29.81
C VAL A 52 17.21 -9.02 -29.70
N PRO A 53 16.63 -10.00 -28.98
CA PRO A 53 15.17 -10.13 -28.86
C PRO A 53 14.51 -8.98 -28.08
N TYR A 54 15.23 -8.40 -27.11
CA TYR A 54 14.75 -7.40 -26.16
C TYR A 54 15.72 -6.20 -26.12
N PRO A 55 15.75 -5.37 -27.18
CA PRO A 55 16.73 -4.30 -27.30
C PRO A 55 16.62 -3.24 -26.21
N LEU A 56 15.45 -3.03 -25.61
CA LEU A 56 15.30 -2.04 -24.52
C LEU A 56 15.80 -2.57 -23.17
N ALA A 57 16.11 -3.87 -23.08
CA ALA A 57 16.80 -4.50 -21.95
C ALA A 57 18.29 -4.74 -22.23
N ASP A 58 18.81 -4.22 -23.35
CA ASP A 58 20.21 -4.24 -23.74
C ASP A 58 20.82 -2.84 -23.50
N ARG A 59 22.08 -2.78 -23.07
CA ARG A 59 22.72 -1.50 -22.74
C ARG A 59 23.10 -0.69 -23.97
N ARG A 60 23.41 -1.35 -25.09
CA ARG A 60 24.03 -0.74 -26.29
C ARG A 60 23.22 0.44 -26.86
N PRO A 61 21.87 0.39 -26.95
CA PRO A 61 21.05 1.54 -27.38
C PRO A 61 21.31 2.83 -26.61
N TYR A 62 21.69 2.74 -25.33
CA TYR A 62 21.83 3.91 -24.46
C TYR A 62 23.24 4.51 -24.41
N VAL A 63 24.25 3.74 -24.84
CA VAL A 63 25.66 4.12 -24.76
C VAL A 63 26.30 4.33 -26.13
N VAL A 64 26.45 3.26 -26.92
CA VAL A 64 27.18 3.28 -28.20
C VAL A 64 26.26 3.33 -29.41
N GLY A 65 25.02 2.88 -29.28
CA GLY A 65 24.05 2.71 -30.36
C GLY A 65 23.10 3.89 -30.57
N ARG A 66 23.42 5.08 -30.04
CA ARG A 66 22.47 6.22 -30.02
C ARG A 66 22.04 6.69 -31.41
N GLN A 67 22.93 6.61 -32.40
CA GLN A 67 22.57 6.94 -33.79
C GLN A 67 21.53 5.98 -34.34
N LEU A 68 21.72 4.66 -34.15
CA LEU A 68 20.74 3.65 -34.55
C LEU A 68 19.37 3.89 -33.87
N VAL A 69 19.37 4.30 -32.60
CA VAL A 69 18.14 4.65 -31.89
C VAL A 69 17.46 5.87 -32.51
N LEU A 70 18.20 6.94 -32.81
CA LEU A 70 17.67 8.14 -33.46
C LEU A 70 17.09 7.83 -34.86
N ASP A 71 17.77 7.00 -35.63
CA ASP A 71 17.31 6.59 -36.97
C ASP A 71 16.05 5.74 -36.85
N ALA A 72 16.02 4.79 -35.91
CA ALA A 72 14.88 3.90 -35.68
C ALA A 72 13.63 4.64 -35.20
N GLN A 73 13.74 5.56 -34.24
CA GLN A 73 12.58 6.32 -33.74
C GLN A 73 12.04 7.28 -34.81
N SER A 74 12.92 7.85 -35.64
CA SER A 74 12.53 8.72 -36.76
C SER A 74 11.83 7.93 -37.88
N ALA A 75 12.41 6.80 -38.28
CA ALA A 75 11.85 5.93 -39.31
C ALA A 75 10.51 5.29 -38.88
N ALA A 76 10.33 5.05 -37.59
CA ALA A 76 9.07 4.57 -37.03
C ALA A 76 7.98 5.63 -36.96
N GLY A 77 8.30 6.91 -37.20
CA GLY A 77 7.38 8.03 -36.99
C GLY A 77 6.97 8.20 -35.53
N LEU A 78 7.83 7.78 -34.59
CA LEU A 78 7.53 7.89 -33.17
C LEU A 78 7.48 9.37 -32.77
N ASP A 79 6.48 9.77 -32.00
CA ASP A 79 6.38 11.15 -31.50
C ASP A 79 7.63 11.51 -30.68
N PRO A 80 8.24 12.70 -30.88
CA PRO A 80 9.39 13.18 -30.10
C PRO A 80 9.24 13.08 -28.58
N GLU A 81 8.00 13.15 -28.06
CA GLU A 81 7.72 12.94 -26.63
C GLU A 81 8.11 11.54 -26.12
N PHE A 82 8.11 10.52 -27.01
CA PHE A 82 8.47 9.14 -26.69
C PHE A 82 9.89 8.76 -27.13
N TRP A 83 10.68 9.72 -27.60
CA TRP A 83 12.04 9.46 -28.03
C TRP A 83 12.94 9.08 -26.86
N LEU A 84 13.85 8.13 -27.10
CA LEU A 84 14.86 7.73 -26.12
C LEU A 84 16.14 8.55 -26.24
N VAL A 85 16.43 9.03 -27.44
CA VAL A 85 17.60 9.85 -27.78
C VAL A 85 17.13 11.11 -28.48
N ALA A 86 17.75 12.25 -28.21
CA ALA A 86 17.52 13.51 -28.92
C ALA A 86 18.84 14.10 -29.39
N ALA A 87 18.81 14.80 -30.53
CA ALA A 87 19.93 15.59 -31.00
C ALA A 87 19.82 17.01 -30.45
N VAL A 88 20.76 17.41 -29.59
CA VAL A 88 20.83 18.76 -29.01
C VAL A 88 22.18 19.34 -29.39
N SER A 89 22.18 20.45 -30.14
CA SER A 89 23.41 21.12 -30.60
C SER A 89 24.39 20.18 -31.32
N GLY A 90 23.88 19.23 -32.10
CA GLY A 90 24.67 18.24 -32.84
C GLY A 90 25.17 17.04 -32.01
N GLN A 91 24.84 16.97 -30.71
CA GLN A 91 25.17 15.85 -29.84
C GLN A 91 23.96 14.95 -29.58
N LEU A 92 24.18 13.64 -29.56
CA LEU A 92 23.14 12.67 -29.21
C LEU A 92 23.10 12.41 -27.70
N LEU A 93 22.03 12.87 -27.06
CA LEU A 93 21.81 12.74 -25.63
C LEU A 93 20.58 11.85 -25.37
N LEU A 94 20.57 11.19 -24.21
CA LEU A 94 19.35 10.51 -23.75
C LEU A 94 18.31 11.57 -23.34
N THR A 95 17.05 11.32 -23.65
CA THR A 95 15.95 12.13 -23.10
C THR A 95 15.84 11.90 -21.58
N PRO A 96 15.25 12.82 -20.81
CA PRO A 96 15.16 12.67 -19.35
C PRO A 96 14.53 11.36 -18.87
N PRO A 97 13.41 10.85 -19.44
CA PRO A 97 12.84 9.58 -19.02
C PRO A 97 13.74 8.38 -19.36
N SER A 98 14.45 8.44 -20.50
CA SER A 98 15.42 7.43 -20.93
C SER A 98 16.64 7.39 -20.00
N ALA A 99 17.20 8.54 -19.65
CA ALA A 99 18.31 8.65 -18.70
C ALA A 99 17.91 8.11 -17.31
N ALA A 100 16.75 8.54 -16.79
CA ALA A 100 16.24 8.09 -15.49
C ALA A 100 15.96 6.57 -15.47
N PHE A 101 15.56 5.97 -16.60
CA PHE A 101 15.47 4.52 -16.71
C PHE A 101 16.85 3.86 -16.63
N VAL A 102 17.81 4.31 -17.44
CA VAL A 102 19.16 3.73 -17.50
C VAL A 102 19.84 3.75 -16.14
N GLU A 103 19.68 4.84 -15.37
CA GLU A 103 20.22 4.99 -14.02
C GLU A 103 19.61 4.01 -12.99
N ARG A 104 18.38 3.56 -13.21
CA ARG A 104 17.70 2.58 -12.32
C ARG A 104 18.07 1.14 -12.64
N VAL A 105 18.57 0.86 -13.85
CA VAL A 105 18.98 -0.48 -14.25
C VAL A 105 20.42 -0.73 -13.81
N THR A 106 20.64 -1.86 -13.14
CA THR A 106 21.98 -2.38 -12.89
C THR A 106 22.40 -3.21 -14.11
N TRP A 107 23.55 -2.90 -14.69
CA TRP A 107 24.05 -3.53 -15.91
C TRP A 107 25.25 -4.44 -15.60
N GLU A 108 25.22 -5.67 -16.12
CA GLU A 108 26.36 -6.58 -16.19
C GLU A 108 26.75 -6.75 -17.66
N GLY A 109 27.82 -6.08 -18.08
CA GLY A 109 28.09 -5.89 -19.50
C GLY A 109 26.95 -5.14 -20.19
N ASP A 110 26.36 -5.77 -21.20
CA ASP A 110 25.20 -5.25 -21.95
C ASP A 110 23.85 -5.77 -21.43
N VAL A 111 23.84 -6.64 -20.42
CA VAL A 111 22.62 -7.28 -19.91
C VAL A 111 22.12 -6.54 -18.67
N ALA A 112 20.82 -6.24 -18.62
CA ALA A 112 20.17 -5.76 -17.41
C ALA A 112 20.19 -6.88 -16.35
N ALA A 113 20.92 -6.68 -15.25
CA ALA A 113 21.06 -7.63 -14.15
C ALA A 113 20.17 -7.30 -12.93
N GLY A 114 19.70 -6.05 -12.84
CA GLY A 114 18.86 -5.61 -11.73
C GLY A 114 18.09 -4.34 -12.06
N TRP A 115 17.07 -4.05 -11.26
CA TRP A 115 16.26 -2.84 -11.41
C TRP A 115 15.92 -2.23 -10.05
N ARG A 116 16.03 -0.90 -9.94
CA ARG A 116 15.51 -0.12 -8.82
C ARG A 116 14.12 0.40 -9.15
N PRO A 117 13.07 0.02 -8.39
CA PRO A 117 11.72 0.52 -8.65
C PRO A 117 11.57 2.02 -8.37
N ASP A 118 12.23 2.51 -7.33
CA ASP A 118 12.14 3.90 -6.89
C ASP A 118 12.99 4.82 -7.79
N PRO A 119 12.46 5.99 -8.20
CA PRO A 119 13.23 6.98 -8.94
C PRO A 119 14.37 7.60 -8.10
N ASN A 120 14.25 7.65 -6.77
CA ASN A 120 15.27 8.23 -5.92
C ASN A 120 16.56 7.38 -5.95
N PRO A 121 17.73 7.99 -6.27
CA PRO A 121 19.00 7.30 -6.32
C PRO A 121 19.41 6.59 -5.02
N GLU A 122 18.98 7.13 -3.89
CA GLU A 122 19.32 6.64 -2.55
C GLU A 122 18.53 5.40 -2.13
N SER A 123 17.45 5.05 -2.83
CA SER A 123 16.67 3.87 -2.48
C SER A 123 17.48 2.59 -2.69
N PRO A 124 17.67 1.77 -1.64
CA PRO A 124 18.42 0.51 -1.72
C PRO A 124 17.54 -0.65 -2.21
N VAL A 125 16.24 -0.44 -2.45
CA VAL A 125 15.32 -1.48 -2.91
C VAL A 125 15.70 -1.93 -4.32
N ARG A 126 15.98 -3.22 -4.47
CA ARG A 126 16.32 -3.84 -5.75
C ARG A 126 15.40 -5.00 -6.08
N ILE A 127 15.09 -5.11 -7.37
CA ILE A 127 14.53 -6.29 -7.98
C ILE A 127 15.65 -6.94 -8.78
N LEU A 128 16.01 -8.17 -8.39
CA LEU A 128 17.06 -8.96 -9.03
C LEU A 128 16.44 -10.31 -9.46
N PRO A 129 16.56 -10.73 -10.71
CA PRO A 129 15.90 -11.94 -11.20
C PRO A 129 16.39 -13.21 -10.49
N GLY A 130 17.68 -13.24 -10.09
CA GLY A 130 18.29 -14.35 -9.35
C GLY A 130 18.00 -14.35 -7.85
N VAL A 131 17.36 -13.32 -7.30
CA VAL A 131 17.10 -13.20 -5.85
C VAL A 131 15.60 -13.19 -5.62
N ARG A 132 15.12 -14.07 -4.74
CA ARG A 132 13.70 -14.17 -4.37
C ARG A 132 12.75 -14.18 -5.59
N PHE A 133 13.16 -14.82 -6.69
CA PHE A 133 12.39 -14.89 -7.94
C PHE A 133 11.96 -13.53 -8.51
N GLY A 134 12.83 -12.51 -8.40
CA GLY A 134 12.52 -11.16 -8.88
C GLY A 134 11.52 -10.40 -8.01
N ARG A 135 11.38 -10.78 -6.74
CA ARG A 135 10.61 -9.99 -5.75
C ARG A 135 11.48 -8.83 -5.21
N PRO A 136 10.87 -7.69 -4.86
CA PRO A 136 11.59 -6.56 -4.30
C PRO A 136 12.26 -6.92 -2.98
N SER A 137 13.50 -6.47 -2.83
CA SER A 137 14.32 -6.79 -1.66
C SER A 137 15.33 -5.69 -1.35
N ILE A 138 15.76 -5.63 -0.10
CA ILE A 138 16.92 -4.86 0.34
C ILE A 138 17.92 -5.85 0.93
N ARG A 139 19.16 -5.84 0.42
CA ARG A 139 20.22 -6.78 0.83
C ARG A 139 19.77 -8.26 0.84
N GLY A 140 18.88 -8.64 -0.09
CA GLY A 140 18.31 -9.99 -0.21
C GLY A 140 17.11 -10.28 0.70
N ILE A 141 16.72 -9.35 1.57
CA ILE A 141 15.59 -9.47 2.49
C ILE A 141 14.33 -8.89 1.84
N SER A 142 13.21 -9.60 1.96
CA SER A 142 11.94 -9.22 1.35
C SER A 142 11.42 -7.89 1.90
N THR A 143 11.09 -6.94 1.03
CA THR A 143 10.40 -5.71 1.47
C THR A 143 9.05 -6.01 2.12
N GLU A 144 8.32 -7.00 1.59
CA GLU A 144 7.05 -7.45 2.16
C GLU A 144 7.22 -8.03 3.58
N ALA A 145 8.24 -8.85 3.82
CA ALA A 145 8.45 -9.45 5.15
C ALA A 145 8.81 -8.37 6.19
N ILE A 146 9.62 -7.38 5.81
CA ILE A 146 9.92 -6.21 6.65
C ILE A 146 8.63 -5.42 6.94
N TRP A 147 7.80 -5.20 5.92
CA TRP A 147 6.55 -4.47 6.07
C TRP A 147 5.55 -5.20 6.97
N GLU A 148 5.45 -6.53 6.85
CA GLU A 148 4.56 -7.34 7.69
C GLU A 148 4.88 -7.21 9.19
N GLN A 149 6.16 -7.14 9.57
CA GLN A 149 6.55 -6.92 10.96
C GLN A 149 6.07 -5.57 11.51
N VAL A 150 6.31 -4.50 10.75
CA VAL A 150 5.87 -3.16 11.16
C VAL A 150 4.34 -3.07 11.14
N ASP A 151 3.67 -3.79 10.24
CA ASP A 151 2.21 -3.79 10.15
C ASP A 151 1.52 -4.42 11.38
N VAL A 152 2.16 -5.39 12.01
CA VAL A 152 1.68 -5.98 13.28
C VAL A 152 2.07 -5.16 14.51
N GLY A 153 2.79 -4.05 14.32
CA GLY A 153 3.10 -3.07 15.35
C GLY A 153 4.51 -3.17 15.94
N GLU A 154 5.43 -3.92 15.31
CA GLU A 154 6.84 -3.93 15.73
C GLU A 154 7.50 -2.58 15.45
N ASP A 155 8.45 -2.18 16.32
CA ASP A 155 9.20 -0.94 16.13
C ASP A 155 10.20 -1.06 14.99
N VAL A 156 10.40 0.04 14.25
CA VAL A 156 11.29 0.06 13.07
C VAL A 156 12.74 -0.27 13.44
N ALA A 157 13.23 0.13 14.61
CA ALA A 157 14.58 -0.18 15.05
C ALA A 157 14.72 -1.66 15.43
N GLU A 158 13.72 -2.24 16.10
CA GLU A 158 13.68 -3.68 16.42
C GLU A 158 13.67 -4.54 15.15
N VAL A 159 12.89 -4.14 14.13
CA VAL A 159 12.87 -4.80 12.82
C VAL A 159 14.23 -4.66 12.11
N ALA A 160 14.89 -3.52 12.21
CA ALA A 160 16.22 -3.31 11.65
C ALA A 160 17.23 -4.28 12.28
N ASP A 161 17.25 -4.38 13.61
CA ASP A 161 18.12 -5.30 14.35
C ASP A 161 17.82 -6.77 14.02
N LEU A 162 16.54 -7.14 13.95
CA LEU A 162 16.08 -8.50 13.62
C LEU A 162 16.63 -8.99 12.26
N TYR A 163 16.65 -8.10 11.27
CA TYR A 163 17.07 -8.41 9.91
C TYR A 163 18.53 -8.03 9.62
N GLY A 164 19.26 -7.45 10.58
CA GLY A 164 20.62 -6.94 10.37
C GLY A 164 20.69 -5.83 9.31
N LEU A 165 19.68 -4.96 9.31
CA LEU A 165 19.54 -3.83 8.39
C LEU A 165 19.78 -2.50 9.10
N GLU A 166 19.99 -1.45 8.30
CA GLU A 166 19.93 -0.09 8.83
C GLU A 166 18.47 0.38 8.95
N VAL A 167 18.18 1.27 9.90
CA VAL A 167 16.85 1.89 10.04
C VAL A 167 16.40 2.56 8.73
N GLY A 168 17.34 3.13 7.97
CA GLY A 168 17.08 3.68 6.64
C GLY A 168 16.60 2.64 5.63
N ASP A 169 17.20 1.44 5.63
CA ASP A 169 16.79 0.32 4.79
C ASP A 169 15.35 -0.10 5.09
N VAL A 170 15.01 -0.25 6.38
CA VAL A 170 13.63 -0.57 6.80
C VAL A 170 12.64 0.49 6.31
N ARG A 171 12.96 1.77 6.50
CA ARG A 171 12.10 2.88 6.02
C ARG A 171 11.90 2.86 4.51
N TRP A 172 12.95 2.55 3.74
CA TRP A 172 12.83 2.41 2.29
C TRP A 172 11.97 1.22 1.86
N ALA A 173 12.08 0.08 2.54
CA ALA A 173 11.20 -1.06 2.31
C ALA A 173 9.72 -0.69 2.57
N LEU A 174 9.46 0.00 3.69
CA LEU A 174 8.12 0.47 4.03
C LEU A 174 7.58 1.47 3.00
N ALA A 175 8.39 2.44 2.57
CA ALA A 175 8.01 3.41 1.55
C ALA A 175 7.63 2.70 0.24
N TYR A 176 8.43 1.71 -0.18
CA TYR A 176 8.13 0.89 -1.34
C TYR A 176 6.79 0.16 -1.20
N GLU A 177 6.59 -0.64 -0.14
CA GLU A 177 5.35 -1.43 0.06
C GLU A 177 4.11 -0.53 0.18
N ASN A 178 4.20 0.57 0.93
CA ASN A 178 3.10 1.52 1.08
C ASN A 178 2.74 2.20 -0.25
N SER A 179 3.72 2.47 -1.12
CA SER A 179 3.45 3.01 -2.47
C SER A 179 2.72 2.01 -3.38
N GLN A 180 2.98 0.71 -3.23
CA GLN A 180 2.35 -0.35 -4.04
C GLN A 180 0.95 -0.69 -3.55
N ARG A 181 0.75 -0.70 -2.23
CA ARG A 181 -0.52 -1.08 -1.59
C ARG A 181 -1.53 0.06 -1.58
N GLY A 182 -1.12 1.26 -2.03
CA GLY A 182 -1.82 2.51 -1.79
C GLY A 182 -1.71 2.87 -0.31
N VAL A 183 -1.75 4.18 0.02
CA VAL A 183 -1.85 4.60 1.43
C VAL A 183 -2.98 3.78 2.04
N SER A 184 -2.67 2.94 3.03
CA SER A 184 -3.65 2.16 3.78
C SER A 184 -4.70 3.14 4.28
N ARG A 185 -5.82 3.28 3.55
CA ARG A 185 -6.91 4.16 3.96
C ARG A 185 -7.39 3.60 5.28
N VAL A 186 -7.13 4.34 6.34
CA VAL A 186 -7.76 4.07 7.63
C VAL A 186 -9.25 4.02 7.35
N LYS A 187 -9.86 2.86 7.57
CA LYS A 187 -11.29 2.67 7.32
C LYS A 187 -12.05 3.08 8.56
N PRO A 188 -13.26 3.65 8.46
CA PRO A 188 -14.06 3.87 9.65
C PRO A 188 -14.28 2.54 10.38
N ALA A 189 -14.17 2.58 11.70
CA ALA A 189 -14.54 1.50 12.59
C ALA A 189 -16.07 1.50 12.75
N GLU A 190 -16.65 0.31 12.74
CA GLU A 190 -18.03 0.14 13.19
C GLU A 190 -18.00 -0.09 14.70
N VAL A 191 -18.44 0.90 15.48
CA VAL A 191 -18.56 0.76 16.93
C VAL A 191 -19.74 -0.17 17.24
N ARG A 192 -19.49 -1.15 18.11
CA ARG A 192 -20.45 -2.20 18.48
C ARG A 192 -20.69 -2.26 19.98
N TYR A 193 -19.75 -1.77 20.78
CA TYR A 193 -19.79 -1.89 22.24
C TYR A 193 -19.63 -0.50 22.88
N TYR A 194 -20.50 -0.22 23.84
CA TYR A 194 -20.41 0.94 24.71
C TYR A 194 -20.15 0.45 26.14
N VAL A 195 -18.98 0.82 26.68
CA VAL A 195 -18.63 0.54 28.08
C VAL A 195 -19.12 1.70 28.93
N ASP A 196 -20.00 1.41 29.87
CA ASP A 196 -20.64 2.39 30.74
C ASP A 196 -19.63 3.07 31.68
N ALA A 197 -20.01 4.23 32.22
CA ALA A 197 -19.20 5.08 33.09
C ALA A 197 -18.70 4.33 34.34
N ASP A 198 -19.50 3.39 34.86
CA ASP A 198 -19.14 2.54 35.99
C ASP A 198 -17.96 1.59 35.69
N MET A 199 -17.64 1.38 34.42
CA MET A 199 -16.57 0.53 33.90
C MET A 199 -15.57 1.33 33.05
N VAL A 200 -15.56 2.66 33.12
CA VAL A 200 -14.77 3.52 32.21
C VAL A 200 -13.27 3.16 32.15
N GLY A 201 -12.65 2.77 33.26
CA GLY A 201 -11.26 2.30 33.27
C GLY A 201 -11.01 1.08 32.37
N LEU A 202 -11.97 0.14 32.30
CA LEU A 202 -11.93 -0.95 31.34
C LEU A 202 -12.18 -0.45 29.91
N GLY A 203 -13.10 0.51 29.75
CA GLY A 203 -13.37 1.18 28.47
C GLY A 203 -12.10 1.75 27.85
N HIS A 204 -11.29 2.49 28.63
CA HIS A 204 -10.00 3.03 28.20
C HIS A 204 -9.03 1.95 27.69
N VAL A 205 -8.92 0.83 28.41
CA VAL A 205 -8.02 -0.27 28.01
C VAL A 205 -8.52 -0.94 26.74
N LEU A 206 -9.81 -1.29 26.68
CA LEU A 206 -10.40 -1.96 25.52
C LEU A 206 -10.35 -1.07 24.27
N ALA A 207 -10.62 0.23 24.40
CA ALA A 207 -10.60 1.17 23.29
C ALA A 207 -9.21 1.37 22.66
N ARG A 208 -8.13 1.07 23.38
CA ARG A 208 -6.75 1.04 22.84
C ARG A 208 -6.42 -0.23 22.08
N LEU A 209 -7.10 -1.33 22.40
CA LEU A 209 -6.86 -2.65 21.82
C LEU A 209 -7.89 -3.00 20.73
N ARG A 210 -9.05 -2.35 20.74
CA ARG A 210 -10.17 -2.66 19.86
C ARG A 210 -10.78 -1.41 19.25
N PRO A 211 -10.94 -1.35 17.92
CA PRO A 211 -11.54 -0.20 17.25
C PRO A 211 -13.07 -0.15 17.39
N ASP A 212 -13.74 -1.23 17.80
CA ASP A 212 -15.20 -1.36 17.86
C ASP A 212 -15.80 -1.10 19.26
N VAL A 213 -14.99 -0.64 20.21
CA VAL A 213 -15.39 -0.33 21.60
C VAL A 213 -15.24 1.17 21.85
N THR A 214 -16.26 1.78 22.45
CA THR A 214 -16.22 3.18 22.93
C THR A 214 -16.74 3.28 24.36
N TYR A 215 -16.60 4.46 24.97
CA TYR A 215 -16.99 4.76 26.35
C TYR A 215 -17.35 6.26 26.47
N PRO A 216 -18.04 6.71 27.53
CA PRO A 216 -18.38 8.12 27.69
C PRO A 216 -17.13 9.01 27.75
N GLY A 217 -17.07 10.02 26.89
CA GLY A 217 -15.93 10.94 26.75
C GLY A 217 -14.77 10.43 25.88
N ASP A 218 -14.91 9.27 25.22
CA ASP A 218 -13.91 8.79 24.25
C ASP A 218 -13.79 9.75 23.06
N VAL A 219 -12.58 10.26 22.82
CA VAL A 219 -12.29 11.20 21.71
C VAL A 219 -12.11 10.48 20.37
N GLY A 220 -12.15 9.14 20.37
CA GLY A 220 -11.87 8.32 19.19
C GLY A 220 -10.39 7.98 19.06
N GLY A 221 -10.03 7.33 17.97
CA GLY A 221 -8.65 6.94 17.70
C GLY A 221 -8.52 5.86 16.64
N VAL A 222 -7.28 5.60 16.22
CA VAL A 222 -6.99 4.58 15.21
C VAL A 222 -6.40 3.35 15.88
N VAL A 223 -7.05 2.20 15.69
CA VAL A 223 -6.59 0.89 16.14
C VAL A 223 -6.73 -0.10 14.98
N HIS A 224 -5.69 -0.89 14.68
CA HIS A 224 -5.70 -1.86 13.56
C HIS A 224 -6.22 -1.28 12.24
N LYS A 225 -5.75 -0.07 11.87
CA LYS A 225 -6.16 0.67 10.66
C LYS A 225 -7.67 0.95 10.57
N ARG A 226 -8.35 0.97 11.72
CA ARG A 226 -9.75 1.35 11.85
C ARG A 226 -9.86 2.60 12.71
N GLU A 227 -10.46 3.65 12.16
CA GLU A 227 -10.71 4.91 12.84
C GLU A 227 -12.04 4.86 13.57
N ARG A 228 -11.97 4.81 14.89
CA ARG A 228 -13.14 4.97 15.74
C ARG A 228 -13.43 6.48 15.91
N PRO A 229 -14.66 6.93 15.65
CA PRO A 229 -15.05 8.32 15.88
C PRO A 229 -15.15 8.63 17.38
N SER A 230 -15.18 9.92 17.72
CA SER A 230 -15.49 10.36 19.08
C SER A 230 -16.87 9.85 19.52
N CYS A 231 -17.00 9.48 20.79
CA CYS A 231 -18.25 9.05 21.38
C CYS A 231 -19.22 10.23 21.49
N PRO A 232 -20.50 10.07 21.08
CA PRO A 232 -21.52 11.10 21.23
C PRO A 232 -21.89 11.38 22.69
N VAL A 233 -21.71 10.40 23.58
CA VAL A 233 -21.87 10.58 25.02
C VAL A 233 -20.59 11.21 25.54
N GLY A 234 -20.56 12.54 25.61
CA GLY A 234 -19.32 13.30 25.85
C GLY A 234 -18.82 13.31 27.29
N SER A 235 -19.58 12.79 28.25
CA SER A 235 -19.22 12.83 29.67
C SER A 235 -19.74 11.62 30.43
N VAL A 236 -19.01 11.20 31.46
CA VAL A 236 -19.44 10.19 32.44
C VAL A 236 -20.60 10.67 33.31
N GLN A 237 -20.93 11.97 33.27
CA GLN A 237 -22.05 12.58 34.01
C GLN A 237 -23.32 12.73 33.17
N THR A 238 -23.34 12.27 31.92
CA THR A 238 -24.54 12.33 31.09
C THR A 238 -25.65 11.50 31.73
N ALA A 239 -26.85 12.08 31.84
CA ALA A 239 -27.99 11.44 32.49
C ALA A 239 -28.52 10.23 31.69
N ASP A 240 -29.09 9.25 32.40
CA ASP A 240 -29.52 7.96 31.85
C ASP A 240 -30.61 8.08 30.77
N ASP A 241 -31.52 9.04 30.94
CA ASP A 241 -32.56 9.38 29.96
C ASP A 241 -32.02 10.03 28.68
N VAL A 242 -30.73 10.37 28.66
CA VAL A 242 -30.05 10.95 27.49
C VAL A 242 -29.11 9.93 26.84
N TRP A 243 -28.24 9.27 27.61
CA TRP A 243 -27.23 8.38 27.00
C TRP A 243 -27.79 7.03 26.57
N ILE A 244 -28.74 6.44 27.32
CA ILE A 244 -29.30 5.12 27.00
C ILE A 244 -30.01 5.15 25.65
N PRO A 245 -30.92 6.11 25.35
CA PRO A 245 -31.55 6.19 24.04
C PRO A 245 -30.54 6.42 22.90
N GLU A 246 -29.49 7.22 23.12
CA GLU A 246 -28.48 7.50 22.09
C GLU A 246 -27.63 6.27 21.76
N VAL A 247 -27.24 5.48 22.77
CA VAL A 247 -26.52 4.22 22.58
C VAL A 247 -27.41 3.16 21.93
N ALA A 248 -28.68 3.08 22.35
CA ALA A 248 -29.67 2.15 21.79
C ALA A 248 -29.96 2.44 20.31
N ARG A 249 -30.19 3.71 19.95
CA ARG A 249 -30.43 4.16 18.57
C ARG A 249 -29.31 3.78 17.62
N ARG A 250 -28.08 3.67 18.13
CA ARG A 250 -26.89 3.27 17.37
C ARG A 250 -26.68 1.75 17.31
N GLY A 251 -27.52 0.98 17.99
CA GLY A 251 -27.44 -0.48 18.03
C GLY A 251 -26.25 -1.01 18.82
N TRP A 252 -25.65 -0.20 19.69
CA TRP A 252 -24.48 -0.57 20.47
C TRP A 252 -24.87 -1.45 21.66
N LEU A 253 -24.04 -2.46 21.94
CA LEU A 253 -24.16 -3.32 23.11
C LEU A 253 -23.64 -2.58 24.34
N ILE A 254 -24.50 -2.37 25.34
CA ILE A 254 -24.11 -1.76 26.61
C ILE A 254 -23.44 -2.82 27.49
N ILE A 255 -22.24 -2.50 27.96
CA ILE A 255 -21.48 -3.28 28.94
C ILE A 255 -21.40 -2.44 30.22
N THR A 256 -22.01 -2.95 31.30
CA THR A 256 -22.07 -2.27 32.60
C THR A 256 -21.86 -3.30 33.73
N ARG A 257 -21.34 -2.87 34.87
CA ARG A 257 -21.35 -3.64 36.13
C ARG A 257 -22.58 -3.32 36.98
N ASP A 258 -23.35 -2.29 36.63
CA ASP A 258 -24.47 -1.87 37.44
C ASP A 258 -25.59 -2.92 37.43
N ARG A 259 -25.86 -3.44 38.62
CA ARG A 259 -26.92 -4.41 38.90
C ARG A 259 -28.30 -3.75 39.06
N HIS A 260 -28.34 -2.43 39.27
CA HIS A 260 -29.55 -1.65 39.54
C HIS A 260 -30.25 -1.13 38.27
N ILE A 261 -29.63 -1.28 37.08
CA ILE A 261 -30.32 -1.13 35.78
C ILE A 261 -31.56 -2.05 35.64
N ARG A 262 -31.61 -3.11 36.45
CA ARG A 262 -32.75 -4.04 36.55
C ARG A 262 -33.95 -3.48 37.33
N GLU A 263 -33.76 -2.48 38.18
CA GLU A 263 -34.75 -2.06 39.18
C GLU A 263 -35.45 -0.74 38.85
N HIS A 264 -34.92 0.05 37.91
CA HIS A 264 -35.58 1.27 37.43
C HIS A 264 -36.57 0.97 36.30
N ARG A 265 -37.86 1.06 36.65
CA ARG A 265 -39.00 0.86 35.73
C ARG A 265 -38.97 1.78 34.48
N ARG A 266 -38.21 2.88 34.52
CA ARG A 266 -38.01 3.83 33.40
C ARG A 266 -36.85 3.45 32.46
N GLU A 267 -35.77 2.88 32.98
CA GLU A 267 -34.62 2.42 32.19
C GLU A 267 -34.98 1.18 31.37
N MET A 268 -35.70 0.21 31.98
CA MET A 268 -36.20 -0.93 31.21
C MET A 268 -37.23 -0.53 30.15
N ALA A 269 -37.98 0.56 30.36
CA ALA A 269 -38.90 1.09 29.37
C ALA A 269 -38.14 1.67 28.17
N ALA A 270 -37.12 2.50 28.40
CA ALA A 270 -36.25 3.03 27.34
C ALA A 270 -35.47 1.94 26.60
N VAL A 271 -34.98 0.93 27.32
CA VAL A 271 -34.29 -0.24 26.75
C VAL A 271 -35.22 -1.09 25.89
N ARG A 272 -36.47 -1.30 26.32
CA ARG A 272 -37.50 -2.01 25.54
C ARG A 272 -38.03 -1.19 24.36
N GLU A 273 -38.26 0.10 24.56
CA GLU A 273 -38.78 1.04 23.55
C GLU A 273 -37.77 1.25 22.41
N HIS A 274 -36.47 1.27 22.72
CA HIS A 274 -35.41 1.49 21.74
C HIS A 274 -34.61 0.22 21.36
N GLY A 275 -35.00 -0.95 21.87
CA GLY A 275 -34.40 -2.24 21.51
C GLY A 275 -32.92 -2.40 21.94
N ALA A 276 -32.50 -1.74 23.01
CA ALA A 276 -31.11 -1.74 23.46
C ALA A 276 -30.71 -3.14 23.98
N ARG A 277 -29.50 -3.60 23.63
CA ARG A 277 -28.96 -4.87 24.12
C ARG A 277 -27.97 -4.58 25.26
N ILE A 278 -28.23 -5.16 26.43
CA ILE A 278 -27.41 -4.93 27.63
C ILE A 278 -26.84 -6.25 28.14
N TYR A 279 -25.55 -6.24 28.45
CA TYR A 279 -24.87 -7.29 29.22
C TYR A 279 -24.37 -6.73 30.54
N ALA A 280 -24.85 -7.30 31.64
CA ALA A 280 -24.35 -7.01 32.98
C ALA A 280 -23.19 -7.96 33.32
N ALA A 281 -22.01 -7.40 33.61
CA ALA A 281 -20.86 -8.16 34.05
C ALA A 281 -20.94 -8.41 35.58
N THR A 282 -21.09 -9.66 35.99
CA THR A 282 -21.01 -10.07 37.42
C THR A 282 -19.62 -10.64 37.72
N ARG A 283 -19.25 -10.75 39.01
CA ARG A 283 -17.91 -11.18 39.47
C ARG A 283 -17.36 -12.48 38.85
N THR A 284 -18.19 -13.31 38.22
CA THR A 284 -17.77 -14.60 37.64
C THR A 284 -18.34 -14.92 36.26
N ARG A 285 -19.30 -14.15 35.69
CA ARG A 285 -19.92 -14.42 34.37
C ARG A 285 -20.48 -13.15 33.70
N LEU A 286 -20.48 -13.13 32.36
CA LEU A 286 -21.28 -12.24 31.53
C LEU A 286 -22.66 -12.89 31.29
N ALA A 287 -23.75 -12.18 31.61
CA ALA A 287 -25.11 -12.67 31.36
C ALA A 287 -25.87 -11.67 30.47
N ALA A 288 -26.51 -12.19 29.41
CA ALA A 288 -27.43 -11.41 28.61
C ALA A 288 -28.66 -11.05 29.46
N ILE A 289 -29.13 -9.81 29.39
CA ILE A 289 -30.41 -9.44 29.99
C ILE A 289 -31.51 -9.79 28.97
N PRO A 290 -32.40 -10.76 29.25
CA PRO A 290 -33.46 -11.11 28.32
C PRO A 290 -34.48 -9.97 28.22
N LEU A 291 -34.71 -9.48 27.01
CA LEU A 291 -35.81 -8.57 26.68
C LEU A 291 -37.07 -9.43 26.54
N ALA A 292 -37.84 -9.58 27.62
CA ALA A 292 -39.23 -10.04 27.56
C ALA A 292 -40.15 -8.84 27.32
#